data_AF-A0A4P6TQR5-F1
#
_entry.id   AF-A0A4P6TQR5-F1
#
_cell.length_a   1.000
_cell.length_b   1.000
_cell.length_c   1.000
_cell.angle_alpha   90.00
_cell.angle_beta   90.00
_cell.angle_gamma   90.00
#
_symmetry.space_group_name_H-M   'P 1'
#
loop_
_entity.id
_entity.type
_entity.pdbx_description
1 polymer ?
#
loop_
_entity_poly.entity_id
_entity_poly.type
_entity_poly.pdbx_seq_one_letter_code
_entity_poly.pdbx_strand_id
1 'polypeptide(L)'
;MREFIYLSDAKLRQFIPHPRRLRRPGALRLTTPVGGIDLDAPTDDAGSARGRQLDQVVGHLAESARWFGEPDLRPGEWVWFEAPLLYVTLRRANRDLVLFTDPIPGADPQYPSADCRLLMHGSARHLLGMTPVSVEGPALTATDEGSSACTTFVTDAGEVVRTLTGAGHPAPPGARGVRDLLAALDAAQPDIPTAAWTQGYARVTAALPATATAPRCLVASPLTVEYAL
;
A
#
# COMPACT_ATOMS: atom_id res chain seq x y z
N MET A 1 16.89 15.31 -1.28
CA MET A 1 15.65 15.54 -0.49
C MET A 1 14.66 14.49 -0.96
N ARG A 2 14.04 13.72 -0.05
CA ARG A 2 13.10 12.65 -0.42
C ARG A 2 11.70 13.24 -0.57
N GLU A 3 11.07 13.06 -1.72
CA GLU A 3 9.72 13.55 -1.99
C GLU A 3 8.73 12.39 -1.94
N PHE A 4 8.12 12.20 -0.77
CA PHE A 4 7.18 11.11 -0.54
C PHE A 4 5.79 11.44 -1.08
N ILE A 5 5.23 10.48 -1.81
CA ILE A 5 3.82 10.42 -2.23
C ILE A 5 3.00 9.69 -1.17
N TYR A 6 3.59 8.67 -0.53
CA TYR A 6 2.93 7.79 0.42
C TYR A 6 3.86 7.37 1.57
N LEU A 7 3.37 7.43 2.81
CA LEU A 7 4.06 6.89 3.99
C LEU A 7 3.08 6.25 4.98
N SER A 8 3.16 4.93 5.15
CA SER A 8 2.30 4.20 6.09
C SER A 8 2.83 4.25 7.52
N ASP A 9 2.26 5.15 8.34
CA ASP A 9 2.53 5.18 9.78
C ASP A 9 2.18 3.87 10.48
N ALA A 10 1.10 3.22 10.04
CA ALA A 10 0.66 1.93 10.59
C ALA A 10 1.71 0.83 10.41
N LYS A 11 2.40 0.80 9.26
CA LYS A 11 3.48 -0.16 9.01
C LYS A 11 4.77 0.27 9.70
N LEU A 12 5.09 1.56 9.71
CA LEU A 12 6.29 2.07 10.38
C LEU A 12 6.31 1.71 11.87
N ARG A 13 5.15 1.75 12.54
CA ARG A 13 4.99 1.33 13.94
C ARG A 13 5.24 -0.17 14.18
N GLN A 14 5.13 -1.03 13.16
CA GLN A 14 5.37 -2.48 13.30
C GLN A 14 6.85 -2.80 13.55
N PHE A 15 7.76 -1.90 13.14
CA PHE A 15 9.20 -2.03 13.36
C PHE A 15 9.62 -1.54 14.76
N ILE A 16 8.70 -0.97 15.54
CA ILE A 16 8.96 -0.65 16.94
C ILE A 16 8.82 -1.97 17.72
N PRO A 17 9.88 -2.47 18.38
CA PRO A 17 9.68 -3.49 19.39
C PRO A 17 8.72 -2.90 20.42
N HIS A 18 7.50 -3.43 20.46
CA HIS A 18 6.52 -3.01 21.46
C HIS A 18 7.24 -3.13 22.80
N PRO A 19 7.36 -2.06 23.60
CA PRO A 19 7.91 -2.21 24.93
C PRO A 19 6.99 -3.21 25.61
N ARG A 20 7.49 -4.45 25.78
CA ARG A 20 6.81 -5.49 26.55
C ARG A 20 6.41 -4.77 27.82
N ARG A 21 5.10 -4.68 28.10
CA ARG A 21 4.59 -4.11 29.33
C ARG A 21 5.16 -4.96 30.46
N LEU A 22 6.36 -4.61 30.91
CA LEU A 22 6.87 -5.01 32.20
C LEU A 22 5.84 -4.44 33.17
N ARG A 23 4.98 -5.33 33.69
CA ARG A 23 4.29 -5.09 34.96
C ARG A 23 5.41 -4.81 35.97
N ARG A 24 5.79 -3.54 36.12
CA ARG A 24 6.52 -3.09 37.30
C ARG A 24 5.51 -3.09 38.44
N PRO A 25 5.68 -3.91 39.49
CA PRO A 25 4.98 -3.63 40.74
C PRO A 25 5.65 -2.40 41.36
N GLY A 26 4.85 -1.46 41.84
CA GLY A 26 5.31 -0.42 42.76
C GLY A 26 5.74 0.89 42.08
N ALA A 27 4.97 1.93 42.33
CA ALA A 27 5.43 3.30 42.23
C ALA A 27 6.60 3.50 43.20
N LEU A 28 7.80 3.73 42.67
CA LEU A 28 8.94 4.19 43.45
C LEU A 28 9.04 5.69 43.27
N ARG A 29 8.40 6.41 44.21
CA ARG A 29 8.50 7.87 44.32
C ARG A 29 9.84 8.19 44.97
N LEU A 30 10.86 8.46 44.17
CA LEU A 30 12.08 9.09 44.64
C LEU A 30 11.84 10.60 44.67
N THR A 31 11.60 11.16 45.86
CA THR A 31 11.67 12.60 46.09
C THR A 31 13.11 12.98 46.42
N THR A 32 13.82 13.63 45.50
CA THR A 32 15.09 14.31 45.79
C THR A 32 14.81 15.80 46.04
N PRO A 33 15.23 16.38 47.17
CA PRO A 33 14.91 17.75 47.52
C PRO A 33 16.00 18.72 47.05
N VAL A 34 16.32 18.79 45.75
CA VAL A 34 17.06 19.91 45.16
C VAL A 34 16.73 20.01 43.66
N GLY A 35 16.17 21.13 43.23
CA GLY A 35 16.18 21.57 41.84
C GLY A 35 15.14 20.92 40.93
N GLY A 36 13.96 21.55 40.81
CA GLY A 36 13.05 21.28 39.72
C GLY A 36 13.72 21.61 38.40
N ILE A 37 13.75 20.65 37.49
CA ILE A 37 14.09 20.87 36.09
C ILE A 37 12.74 21.03 35.38
N ASP A 38 12.39 22.26 35.02
CA ASP A 38 11.35 22.49 34.02
C ASP A 38 11.90 21.92 32.70
N LEU A 39 11.42 20.74 32.35
CA LEU A 39 11.54 20.22 30.99
C LEU A 39 10.46 20.91 30.17
N ASP A 40 10.82 22.08 29.64
CA ASP A 40 10.07 22.71 28.56
C ASP A 40 9.76 21.67 27.48
N ALA A 41 8.48 21.62 27.12
CA ALA A 41 7.89 20.59 26.29
C ALA A 41 8.57 20.50 24.91
N PRO A 42 8.88 19.28 24.41
CA PRO A 42 9.53 19.10 23.11
C PRO A 42 8.47 19.09 22.00
N THR A 43 8.26 20.22 21.32
CA THR A 43 7.40 20.27 20.13
C THR A 43 8.15 19.99 18.81
N ASP A 44 9.50 20.07 18.79
CA ASP A 44 10.32 19.82 17.59
C ASP A 44 10.97 18.42 17.52
N ASP A 45 10.96 17.65 18.60
CA ASP A 45 11.66 16.34 18.66
C ASP A 45 10.85 15.23 17.96
N ALA A 46 9.53 15.35 17.89
CA ALA A 46 8.67 14.32 17.30
C ALA A 46 8.88 14.15 15.78
N GLY A 47 9.05 15.26 15.04
CA GLY A 47 9.35 15.24 13.61
C GLY A 47 10.73 14.65 13.32
N SER A 48 11.73 15.08 14.09
CA SER A 48 13.11 14.60 14.00
C SER A 48 13.24 13.13 14.39
N ALA A 49 12.54 12.68 15.43
CA ALA A 49 12.49 11.28 15.84
C ALA A 49 11.82 10.39 14.79
N ARG A 50 10.72 10.86 14.18
CA ARG A 50 10.03 10.15 13.09
C ARG A 50 10.92 10.02 11.85
N GLY A 51 11.65 11.07 11.49
CA GLY A 51 12.63 11.04 10.40
C GLY A 51 13.71 9.99 10.65
N ARG A 52 14.34 10.02 11.83
CA ARG A 52 15.33 9.01 12.25
C ARG A 52 14.78 7.58 12.21
N GLN A 53 13.53 7.39 12.65
CA GLN A 53 12.86 6.08 12.62
C GLN A 53 12.67 5.59 11.18
N LEU A 54 12.20 6.47 10.28
CA LEU A 54 12.03 6.12 8.88
C LEU A 54 13.35 5.74 8.23
N ASP A 55 14.41 6.51 8.49
CA ASP A 55 15.75 6.23 7.97
C ASP A 55 16.29 4.89 8.47
N GLN A 56 16.07 4.55 9.75
CA GLN A 56 16.45 3.26 10.31
C GLN A 56 15.70 2.10 9.64
N VAL A 57 14.38 2.23 9.46
CA VAL A 57 13.56 1.19 8.83
C VAL A 57 13.93 1.02 7.36
N VAL A 58 14.12 2.12 6.63
CA VAL A 58 14.56 2.09 5.23
C VAL A 58 15.94 1.46 5.12
N GLY A 59 16.88 1.80 6.00
CA GLY A 59 18.20 1.17 6.03
C GLY A 59 18.13 -0.35 6.23
N HIS A 60 17.32 -0.81 7.19
CA HIS A 60 17.09 -2.24 7.39
C HIS A 60 16.43 -2.94 6.20
N LEU A 61 15.46 -2.29 5.56
CA LEU A 61 14.80 -2.85 4.37
C LEU A 61 15.70 -2.85 3.15
N ALA A 62 16.61 -1.89 2.99
CA ALA A 62 17.58 -1.88 1.90
C ALA A 62 18.49 -3.13 1.90
N GLU A 63 18.75 -3.70 3.08
CA GLU A 63 19.57 -4.92 3.23
C GLU A 63 18.80 -6.22 2.97
N SER A 64 17.46 -6.21 3.08
CA SER A 64 16.65 -7.43 3.17
C SER A 64 15.50 -7.52 2.16
N ALA A 65 15.07 -6.40 1.59
CA ALA A 65 14.01 -6.37 0.61
C ALA A 65 14.51 -6.90 -0.74
N ARG A 66 13.68 -7.74 -1.36
CA ARG A 66 13.95 -8.31 -2.68
C ARG A 66 13.40 -7.43 -3.78
N TRP A 67 13.89 -7.55 -5.01
CA TRP A 67 13.27 -6.84 -6.13
C TRP A 67 11.87 -7.38 -6.41
N PHE A 68 10.87 -6.51 -6.61
CA PHE A 68 9.48 -6.94 -6.83
C PHE A 68 9.34 -7.88 -8.06
N GLY A 69 10.22 -7.71 -9.05
CA GLY A 69 10.25 -8.54 -10.26
C GLY A 69 10.85 -9.93 -10.05
N GLU A 70 11.48 -10.22 -8.90
CA GLU A 70 12.06 -11.54 -8.65
C GLU A 70 11.00 -12.65 -8.58
N PRO A 71 11.33 -13.86 -9.06
CA PRO A 71 10.45 -15.01 -8.91
C PRO A 71 10.34 -15.46 -7.44
N ASP A 72 9.32 -16.27 -7.15
CA ASP A 72 9.13 -16.96 -5.88
C ASP A 72 8.96 -16.06 -4.64
N LEU A 73 8.48 -14.83 -4.83
CA LEU A 73 8.08 -13.94 -3.74
C LEU A 73 6.87 -14.49 -2.98
N ARG A 74 6.93 -14.45 -1.65
CA ARG A 74 5.89 -14.98 -0.76
C ARG A 74 5.15 -13.88 -0.01
N PRO A 75 3.87 -14.07 0.33
CA PRO A 75 3.16 -13.18 1.24
C PRO A 75 3.92 -12.97 2.54
N GLY A 76 4.01 -11.70 2.97
CA GLY A 76 4.72 -11.28 4.17
C GLY A 76 6.15 -10.79 3.93
N GLU A 77 6.77 -11.13 2.79
CA GLU A 77 8.10 -10.64 2.39
C GLU A 77 8.08 -9.16 2.05
N TRP A 78 9.23 -8.50 2.23
CA TRP A 78 9.44 -7.12 1.82
C TRP A 78 10.07 -7.07 0.45
N VAL A 79 9.56 -6.16 -0.38
CA VAL A 79 10.09 -5.88 -1.70
C VAL A 79 10.44 -4.41 -1.82
N TRP A 80 11.48 -4.13 -2.58
CA TRP A 80 11.75 -2.81 -3.14
C TRP A 80 11.25 -2.77 -4.58
N PHE A 81 10.79 -1.61 -5.01
CA PHE A 81 10.34 -1.38 -6.38
C PHE A 81 10.84 -0.03 -6.89
N GLU A 82 10.95 0.05 -8.20
CA GLU A 82 11.16 1.26 -8.97
C GLU A 82 10.33 1.10 -10.25
N ALA A 83 9.25 1.87 -10.37
CA ALA A 83 8.29 1.73 -11.45
C ALA A 83 7.55 3.05 -11.70
N PRO A 84 7.13 3.32 -12.94
CA PRO A 84 6.22 4.41 -13.24
C PRO A 84 4.84 4.04 -12.71
N LEU A 85 4.45 4.57 -11.54
CA LEU A 85 3.19 4.19 -10.90
C LEU A 85 2.09 5.20 -11.16
N LEU A 86 0.92 4.69 -11.52
CA LEU A 86 -0.35 5.38 -11.42
C LEU A 86 -0.91 5.15 -10.04
N TYR A 87 -1.52 6.17 -9.43
CA TYR A 87 -2.23 6.01 -8.16
C TYR A 87 -3.61 6.63 -8.20
N VAL A 88 -4.61 5.85 -7.81
CA VAL A 88 -6.03 6.21 -7.91
C VAL A 88 -6.78 5.88 -6.63
N THR A 89 -7.87 6.59 -6.39
CA THR A 89 -8.88 6.20 -5.41
C THR A 89 -10.15 5.73 -6.10
N LEU A 90 -10.84 4.77 -5.50
CA LEU A 90 -12.13 4.31 -5.98
C LEU A 90 -13.24 5.24 -5.50
N ARG A 91 -14.20 5.56 -6.38
CA ARG A 91 -15.39 6.35 -6.00
C ARG A 91 -16.27 5.61 -4.96
N ARG A 92 -17.16 6.38 -4.31
CA ARG A 92 -18.20 5.92 -3.35
C ARG A 92 -17.65 5.26 -2.07
N ALA A 93 -18.06 4.03 -1.75
CA ALA A 93 -17.83 3.38 -0.45
C ALA A 93 -16.35 3.03 -0.17
N ASN A 94 -15.46 3.17 -1.15
CA ASN A 94 -14.05 2.76 -1.05
C ASN A 94 -13.07 3.93 -1.28
N ARG A 95 -13.47 5.17 -0.96
CA ARG A 95 -12.61 6.37 -1.09
C ARG A 95 -11.35 6.31 -0.23
N ASP A 96 -11.39 5.54 0.85
CA ASP A 96 -10.24 5.37 1.75
C ASP A 96 -9.20 4.40 1.21
N LEU A 97 -9.49 3.67 0.13
CA LEU A 97 -8.56 2.79 -0.58
C LEU A 97 -7.84 3.57 -1.67
N VAL A 98 -6.51 3.59 -1.61
CA VAL A 98 -5.66 4.00 -2.72
C VAL A 98 -5.04 2.75 -3.35
N LEU A 99 -5.08 2.69 -4.68
CA LEU A 99 -4.43 1.66 -5.48
C LEU A 99 -3.28 2.30 -6.25
N PHE A 100 -2.13 1.65 -6.23
CA PHE A 100 -1.01 1.96 -7.12
C PHE A 100 -0.87 0.83 -8.14
N THR A 101 -0.74 1.15 -9.41
CA THR A 101 -0.52 0.16 -10.45
C THR A 101 0.56 0.65 -11.40
N ASP A 102 1.38 -0.29 -11.86
CA ASP A 102 2.26 -0.05 -12.98
C ASP A 102 1.48 -0.05 -14.30
N PRO A 103 2.05 0.51 -15.39
CA PRO A 103 1.37 0.66 -16.66
C PRO A 103 1.07 -0.69 -17.28
N ILE A 104 0.10 -0.70 -18.20
CA ILE A 104 -0.18 -1.84 -19.07
C ILE A 104 1.14 -2.35 -19.70
N PRO A 105 1.41 -3.68 -19.69
CA PRO A 105 2.60 -4.25 -20.30
C PRO A 105 2.78 -3.78 -21.75
N GLY A 106 3.97 -3.30 -22.06
CA GLY A 106 4.31 -2.79 -23.39
C GLY A 106 3.78 -1.39 -23.72
N ALA A 107 3.05 -0.72 -22.82
CA ALA A 107 2.61 0.66 -23.02
C ALA A 107 3.74 1.69 -22.87
N ASP A 108 4.73 1.39 -22.02
CA ASP A 108 5.92 2.22 -21.82
C ASP A 108 7.20 1.46 -22.25
N PRO A 109 7.85 1.86 -23.35
CA PRO A 109 9.10 1.25 -23.80
C PRO A 109 10.26 1.37 -22.81
N GLN A 110 10.20 2.34 -21.88
CA GLN A 110 11.24 2.58 -20.88
C GLN A 110 11.05 1.75 -19.61
N TYR A 111 9.89 1.09 -19.46
CA TYR A 111 9.57 0.24 -18.32
C TYR A 111 9.38 -1.22 -18.78
N PRO A 112 10.41 -2.08 -18.66
CA PRO A 112 10.34 -3.48 -19.06
C PRO A 112 9.53 -4.30 -18.05
N SER A 113 8.20 -4.11 -18.03
CA SER A 113 7.26 -4.76 -17.11
C SER A 113 6.79 -6.14 -17.53
N ALA A 114 7.36 -6.68 -18.62
CA ALA A 114 6.75 -7.74 -19.42
C ALA A 114 6.40 -9.01 -18.61
N ASP A 115 7.12 -9.29 -17.52
CA ASP A 115 6.98 -10.56 -16.79
C ASP A 115 6.29 -10.44 -15.42
N CYS A 116 6.04 -9.22 -14.92
CA CYS A 116 5.36 -9.03 -13.64
C CYS A 116 4.67 -7.67 -13.52
N ARG A 117 3.35 -7.69 -13.24
CA ARG A 117 2.57 -6.52 -12.82
C ARG A 117 2.74 -6.25 -11.33
N LEU A 118 2.68 -4.98 -10.96
CA LEU A 118 2.67 -4.54 -9.57
C LEU A 118 1.33 -3.86 -9.25
N LEU A 119 0.55 -4.45 -8.35
CA LEU A 119 -0.64 -3.84 -7.77
C LEU A 119 -0.39 -3.60 -6.28
N MET A 120 -0.41 -2.34 -5.85
CA MET A 120 -0.32 -2.02 -4.43
C MET A 120 -1.61 -1.43 -3.90
N HIS A 121 -1.95 -1.78 -2.66
CA HIS A 121 -3.11 -1.27 -1.97
C HIS A 121 -2.72 -0.61 -0.63
N GLY A 122 -3.25 0.58 -0.40
CA GLY A 122 -2.98 1.36 0.80
C GLY A 122 -4.21 2.15 1.24
N SER A 123 -4.11 2.79 2.40
CA SER A 123 -5.11 3.76 2.83
C SER A 123 -4.79 5.18 2.33
N ALA A 124 -5.77 5.89 1.78
CA ALA A 124 -5.65 7.26 1.29
C ALA A 124 -5.19 8.24 2.38
N ARG A 125 -5.43 7.94 3.67
CA ARG A 125 -4.95 8.74 4.81
C ARG A 125 -3.43 8.82 4.95
N HIS A 126 -2.70 7.97 4.25
CA HIS A 126 -1.23 7.92 4.25
C HIS A 126 -0.62 8.61 3.02
N LEU A 127 -1.45 9.19 2.13
CA LEU A 127 -0.97 10.03 1.03
C LEU A 127 -0.46 11.37 1.58
N LEU A 128 0.61 11.88 0.98
CA LEU A 128 1.25 13.13 1.37
C LEU A 128 1.14 14.15 0.24
N GLY A 129 0.67 15.36 0.55
CA GLY A 129 0.70 16.53 -0.33
C GLY A 129 -0.22 16.51 -1.57
N MET A 130 -0.77 15.37 -1.96
CA MET A 130 -1.54 15.21 -3.21
C MET A 130 -2.94 14.64 -2.99
N THR A 131 -3.92 15.21 -3.69
CA THR A 131 -5.27 14.64 -3.80
C THR A 131 -5.26 13.62 -4.95
N PRO A 132 -5.46 12.32 -4.69
CA PRO A 132 -5.43 11.29 -5.72
C PRO A 132 -6.57 11.47 -6.72
N VAL A 133 -6.34 11.10 -7.98
CA VAL A 133 -7.40 11.09 -9.00
C VAL A 133 -8.43 10.02 -8.62
N SER A 134 -9.71 10.40 -8.61
CA SER A 134 -10.81 9.49 -8.29
C SER A 134 -11.40 8.91 -9.57
N VAL A 135 -11.13 7.63 -9.80
CA VAL A 135 -11.61 6.90 -10.97
C VAL A 135 -12.89 6.15 -10.67
N GLU A 136 -13.71 5.98 -11.69
CA GLU A 136 -14.79 5.00 -11.65
C GLU A 136 -14.14 3.62 -11.66
N GLY A 137 -14.08 2.98 -10.48
CA GLY A 137 -13.55 1.63 -10.35
C GLY A 137 -14.42 0.61 -11.08
N PRO A 138 -13.96 -0.65 -11.22
CA PRO A 138 -14.83 -1.72 -11.72
C PRO A 138 -16.14 -1.75 -10.93
N ALA A 139 -17.22 -2.17 -11.59
CA ALA A 139 -18.48 -2.42 -10.90
C ALA A 139 -18.22 -3.41 -9.76
N LEU A 140 -18.29 -2.94 -8.52
CA LEU A 140 -18.05 -3.75 -7.32
C LEU A 140 -19.27 -4.60 -6.97
N THR A 141 -20.42 -4.24 -7.52
CA THR A 141 -21.68 -4.95 -7.42
C THR A 141 -22.32 -5.02 -8.78
N ALA A 142 -22.92 -6.17 -9.10
CA ALA A 142 -23.75 -6.36 -10.27
C ALA A 142 -25.21 -6.56 -9.83
N THR A 143 -26.12 -6.07 -10.65
CA THR A 143 -27.56 -6.27 -10.46
C THR A 143 -28.03 -7.31 -11.47
N ASP A 144 -28.74 -8.34 -11.01
CA ASP A 144 -29.39 -9.27 -11.92
C ASP A 144 -30.73 -8.65 -12.38
N GLU A 145 -30.75 -8.15 -13.61
CA GLU A 145 -31.93 -7.53 -14.23
C GLU A 145 -32.95 -8.59 -14.75
N GLY A 146 -32.62 -9.89 -14.65
CA GLY A 146 -33.44 -10.99 -15.17
C GLY A 146 -34.54 -11.51 -14.22
N SER A 147 -34.59 -11.04 -12.98
CA SER A 147 -35.54 -11.51 -11.96
C SER A 147 -36.36 -10.35 -11.38
N SER A 148 -37.69 -10.54 -11.18
CA SER A 148 -38.56 -9.54 -10.54
C SER A 148 -38.13 -9.15 -9.12
N ALA A 149 -37.17 -9.87 -8.53
CA ALA A 149 -36.43 -9.43 -7.35
C ALA A 149 -35.05 -8.91 -7.79
N CYS A 150 -34.90 -7.59 -7.82
CA CYS A 150 -33.62 -6.91 -7.97
C CYS A 150 -32.66 -7.42 -6.88
N THR A 151 -31.75 -8.31 -7.24
CA THR A 151 -30.77 -8.89 -6.33
C THR A 151 -29.40 -8.35 -6.70
N THR A 152 -28.76 -7.70 -5.74
CA THR A 152 -27.43 -7.13 -5.89
C THR A 152 -26.41 -8.14 -5.38
N PHE A 153 -25.51 -8.58 -6.25
CA PHE A 153 -24.41 -9.47 -5.90
C PHE A 153 -23.07 -8.74 -5.99
N VAL A 154 -22.08 -9.20 -5.24
CA VAL A 154 -20.73 -8.63 -5.29
C VAL A 154 -19.95 -9.30 -6.41
N THR A 155 -19.29 -8.51 -7.25
CA THR A 155 -18.43 -9.02 -8.32
C THR A 155 -17.10 -9.53 -7.76
N ASP A 156 -16.36 -10.32 -8.55
CA ASP A 156 -15.03 -10.79 -8.14
C ASP A 156 -14.08 -9.62 -7.78
N ALA A 157 -14.14 -8.51 -8.52
CA ALA A 157 -13.41 -7.28 -8.21
C ALA A 157 -13.92 -6.61 -6.91
N GLY A 158 -15.24 -6.65 -6.66
CA GLY A 158 -15.84 -6.20 -5.41
C GLY A 158 -15.40 -7.03 -4.20
N GLU A 159 -15.24 -8.35 -4.35
CA GLU A 159 -14.71 -9.21 -3.30
C GLU A 159 -13.26 -8.87 -2.96
N VAL A 160 -12.44 -8.63 -3.98
CA VAL A 160 -11.06 -8.19 -3.79
C VAL A 160 -11.02 -6.84 -3.10
N VAL A 161 -11.80 -5.84 -3.53
CA VAL A 161 -11.83 -4.53 -2.85
C VAL A 161 -12.27 -4.65 -1.39
N ARG A 162 -13.26 -5.50 -1.06
CA ARG A 162 -13.64 -5.78 0.34
C ARG A 162 -12.51 -6.43 1.13
N THR A 163 -11.78 -7.35 0.51
CA THR A 163 -10.63 -8.02 1.11
C THR A 163 -9.49 -7.04 1.38
N LEU A 164 -9.16 -6.19 0.39
CA LEU A 164 -8.08 -5.19 0.48
C LEU A 164 -8.39 -4.07 1.48
N THR A 165 -9.67 -3.73 1.67
CA THR A 165 -10.13 -2.76 2.69
C THR A 165 -10.28 -3.36 4.08
N GLY A 166 -10.15 -4.69 4.23
CA GLY A 166 -10.35 -5.39 5.51
C GLY A 166 -11.81 -5.49 5.94
N ALA A 167 -12.76 -5.21 5.04
CA ALA A 167 -14.20 -5.32 5.27
C ALA A 167 -14.74 -6.75 5.01
N GLY A 168 -13.90 -7.66 4.51
CA GLY A 168 -14.23 -9.07 4.22
C GLY A 168 -13.51 -10.08 5.13
N HIS A 169 -13.76 -11.37 4.90
CA HIS A 169 -13.00 -12.46 5.53
C HIS A 169 -11.50 -12.38 5.15
N PRO A 170 -10.57 -12.80 6.02
CA PRO A 170 -9.11 -12.68 5.82
C PRO A 170 -8.55 -13.66 4.77
N ALA A 171 -9.36 -14.08 3.79
CA ALA A 171 -8.91 -14.92 2.70
C ALA A 171 -7.99 -14.10 1.76
N PRO A 172 -6.98 -14.72 1.13
CA PRO A 172 -6.21 -14.06 0.08
C PRO A 172 -7.15 -13.63 -1.05
N PRO A 173 -6.92 -12.47 -1.69
CA PRO A 173 -7.76 -12.01 -2.78
C PRO A 173 -7.75 -13.03 -3.92
N GLY A 174 -8.93 -13.37 -4.44
CA GLY A 174 -9.07 -14.33 -5.53
C GLY A 174 -8.34 -13.87 -6.78
N ALA A 175 -7.55 -14.75 -7.39
CA ALA A 175 -6.70 -14.41 -8.53
C ALA A 175 -7.48 -13.83 -9.73
N ARG A 176 -8.73 -14.28 -9.92
CA ARG A 176 -9.63 -13.74 -10.95
C ARG A 176 -10.03 -12.30 -10.65
N GLY A 177 -10.52 -12.01 -9.45
CA GLY A 177 -10.92 -10.65 -9.07
C GLY A 177 -9.80 -9.64 -9.10
N VAL A 178 -8.55 -10.04 -8.79
CA VAL A 178 -7.37 -9.16 -8.91
C VAL A 178 -7.10 -8.83 -10.39
N ARG A 179 -7.21 -9.81 -11.28
CA ARG A 179 -7.03 -9.59 -12.73
C ARG A 179 -8.16 -8.75 -13.30
N ASP A 180 -9.39 -8.96 -12.88
CA ASP A 180 -10.55 -8.15 -13.29
C ASP A 180 -10.40 -6.69 -12.82
N LEU A 181 -9.89 -6.49 -11.60
CA LEU A 181 -9.55 -5.16 -11.07
C LEU A 181 -8.45 -4.50 -11.91
N LEU A 182 -7.37 -5.20 -12.20
CA LEU A 182 -6.28 -4.67 -13.05
C LEU A 182 -6.79 -4.32 -14.46
N ALA A 183 -7.59 -5.18 -15.09
CA ALA A 183 -8.15 -4.91 -16.41
C ALA A 183 -9.04 -3.65 -16.41
N ALA A 184 -9.81 -3.43 -15.33
CA ALA A 184 -10.62 -2.22 -15.21
C ALA A 184 -9.78 -0.96 -14.98
N LEU A 185 -8.69 -1.06 -14.21
CA LEU A 185 -7.74 0.04 -14.02
C LEU A 185 -7.01 0.37 -15.33
N ASP A 186 -6.58 -0.65 -16.07
CA ASP A 186 -5.94 -0.54 -17.37
C ASP A 186 -6.87 0.16 -18.39
N ALA A 187 -8.16 -0.18 -18.39
CA ALA A 187 -9.15 0.48 -19.25
C ALA A 187 -9.37 1.96 -18.90
N ALA A 188 -9.19 2.35 -17.64
CA ALA A 188 -9.33 3.73 -17.16
C ALA A 188 -8.03 4.56 -17.31
N GLN A 189 -6.89 3.90 -17.58
CA GLN A 189 -5.57 4.52 -17.65
C GLN A 189 -5.41 5.67 -18.68
N PRO A 190 -6.03 5.64 -19.88
CA PRO A 190 -5.90 6.72 -20.86
C PRO A 190 -6.37 8.10 -20.35
N ASP A 191 -7.24 8.13 -19.34
CA ASP A 191 -7.80 9.35 -18.76
C ASP A 191 -7.00 9.88 -17.55
N ILE A 192 -5.92 9.20 -17.16
CA ILE A 192 -5.12 9.52 -15.97
C ILE A 192 -3.79 10.14 -16.43
N PRO A 193 -3.47 11.39 -16.05
CA PRO A 193 -2.21 12.01 -16.43
C PRO A 193 -1.01 11.25 -15.83
N THR A 194 -0.20 10.69 -16.73
CA THR A 194 1.20 10.22 -16.58
C THR A 194 1.62 9.55 -15.27
N ALA A 195 2.01 8.29 -15.38
CA ALA A 195 2.73 7.55 -14.35
C ALA A 195 4.14 8.16 -14.15
N ALA A 196 4.37 8.83 -13.03
CA ALA A 196 5.71 9.30 -12.68
C ALA A 196 6.56 8.12 -12.20
N TRP A 197 7.86 8.15 -12.49
CA TRP A 197 8.79 7.18 -11.91
C TRP A 197 8.82 7.33 -10.40
N THR A 198 8.55 6.23 -9.71
CA THR A 198 8.50 6.17 -8.26
C THR A 198 9.26 4.97 -7.76
N GLN A 199 9.73 5.05 -6.53
CA GLN A 199 10.39 3.96 -5.84
C GLN A 199 9.86 3.83 -4.41
N GLY A 200 10.16 2.70 -3.77
CA GLY A 200 9.87 2.52 -2.37
C GLY A 200 9.88 1.06 -1.93
N TYR A 201 9.28 0.83 -0.77
CA TYR A 201 9.20 -0.48 -0.15
C TYR A 201 7.75 -0.88 0.08
N ALA A 202 7.44 -2.13 -0.22
CA ALA A 202 6.11 -2.70 -0.01
C ALA A 202 6.20 -4.09 0.60
N ARG A 203 5.16 -4.47 1.34
CA ARG A 203 5.04 -5.82 1.90
C ARG A 203 4.09 -6.64 1.04
N VAL A 204 4.55 -7.78 0.55
CA VAL A 204 3.77 -8.69 -0.30
C VAL A 204 2.56 -9.19 0.48
N THR A 205 1.38 -9.09 -0.12
CA THR A 205 0.12 -9.63 0.42
C THR A 205 -0.37 -10.82 -0.38
N ALA A 206 -0.11 -10.86 -1.68
CA ALA A 206 -0.34 -12.03 -2.53
C ALA A 206 0.62 -12.05 -3.73
N ALA A 207 0.92 -13.24 -4.25
CA ALA A 207 1.63 -13.42 -5.50
C ALA A 207 0.79 -14.32 -6.40
N LEU A 208 0.41 -13.81 -7.57
CA LEU A 208 -0.43 -14.51 -8.53
C LEU A 208 0.46 -15.01 -9.67
N PRO A 209 0.43 -16.31 -9.98
CA PRO A 209 1.24 -16.85 -11.07
C PRO A 209 0.77 -16.30 -12.42
N ALA A 210 1.69 -16.28 -13.38
CA ALA A 210 1.36 -16.03 -14.77
C ALA A 210 0.38 -17.09 -15.32
N THR A 211 -0.43 -16.70 -16.30
CA THR A 211 -1.31 -17.60 -17.06
C THR A 211 -0.98 -17.51 -18.54
N ALA A 212 -1.69 -18.27 -19.37
CA ALA A 212 -1.56 -18.19 -20.82
C ALA A 212 -1.87 -16.79 -21.40
N THR A 213 -2.59 -15.94 -20.66
CA THR A 213 -3.11 -14.65 -21.14
C THR A 213 -2.73 -13.45 -20.28
N ALA A 214 -2.07 -13.68 -19.14
CA ALA A 214 -1.71 -12.60 -18.22
C ALA A 214 -0.34 -12.87 -17.56
N PRO A 215 0.50 -11.84 -17.39
CA PRO A 215 1.76 -11.96 -16.67
C PRO A 215 1.52 -12.28 -15.19
N ARG A 216 2.62 -12.58 -14.48
CA ARG A 216 2.60 -12.67 -13.01
C ARG A 216 2.10 -11.35 -12.42
N CYS A 217 1.42 -11.39 -11.28
CA CYS A 217 1.00 -10.18 -10.58
C CYS A 217 1.39 -10.26 -9.11
N LEU A 218 2.12 -9.24 -8.64
CA LEU A 218 2.44 -9.07 -7.23
C LEU A 218 1.45 -8.09 -6.62
N VAL A 219 0.72 -8.55 -5.61
CA VAL A 219 -0.13 -7.69 -4.78
C VAL A 219 0.63 -7.37 -3.51
N ALA A 220 0.78 -6.09 -3.20
CA ALA A 220 1.54 -5.64 -2.03
C ALA A 220 0.86 -4.47 -1.33
N SER A 221 1.32 -4.16 -0.12
CA SER A 221 0.87 -3.00 0.64
C SER A 221 2.07 -2.08 0.92
N PRO A 222 2.06 -0.82 0.46
CA PRO A 222 3.25 0.02 0.50
C PRO A 222 3.54 0.49 1.92
N LEU A 223 4.83 0.57 2.26
CA LEU A 223 5.33 1.35 3.40
C LEU A 223 5.67 2.76 2.92
N THR A 224 6.46 2.87 1.86
CA THR A 224 6.82 4.14 1.21
C THR A 224 6.51 4.09 -0.28
N VAL A 225 6.12 5.23 -0.84
CA VAL A 225 6.18 5.54 -2.28
C VAL A 225 6.72 6.96 -2.38
N GLU A 226 7.78 7.15 -3.14
CA GLU A 226 8.44 8.44 -3.36
C GLU A 226 8.84 8.58 -4.83
N TYR A 227 9.03 9.81 -5.30
CA TYR A 227 9.53 10.03 -6.65
C TYR A 227 10.95 9.44 -6.79
N ALA A 228 11.19 8.74 -7.90
CA ALA A 228 12.53 8.36 -8.32
C ALA A 228 13.15 9.58 -9.03
N LEU A 229 14.25 10.09 -8.48
CA LEU A 229 14.99 11.26 -8.96
C LEU A 229 16.24 10.83 -9.72
#